data_AF-A0A257U656-F1
#
_entry.id   AF-A0A257U656-F1
#
_cell.length_a   1.000
_cell.length_b   1.000
_cell.length_c   1.000
_cell.angle_alpha   90.00
_cell.angle_beta   90.00
_cell.angle_gamma   90.00
#
_symmetry.space_group_name_H-M   'P 1'
#
loop_
_entity.id
_entity.type
_entity.pdbx_description
1 polymer ?
#
loop_
_entity_poly.entity_id
_entity_poly.type
_entity_poly.pdbx_seq_one_letter_code
_entity_poly.pdbx_strand_id
1 'polypeptide(L)'
;LITPFCFECDGRRVERRIVGGLLGQWAAGTRAAVKLLDECHRAAVSDSAPSKLLADNVAVTDINAALFDAAHDFAGCIPGVYEVLRRQGLLAGNGCLDPRQALSPGQAEEIDRVMRAYSPWFDGDFVRENLARWLHE
;
A
#
# COMPACT_ATOMS: atom_id res chain seq x y z
N LEU A 1 -3.86 -4.71 11.79
CA LEU A 1 -3.52 -6.16 11.87
C LEU A 1 -3.12 -6.63 13.26
N ILE A 2 -2.75 -5.71 14.18
CA ILE A 2 -2.35 -6.06 15.56
C ILE A 2 -3.51 -5.98 16.56
N THR A 3 -4.56 -5.22 16.25
CA THR A 3 -5.72 -5.04 17.13
C THR A 3 -6.58 -6.31 17.17
N PRO A 4 -6.82 -6.90 18.34
CA PRO A 4 -7.77 -8.00 18.48
C PRO A 4 -9.21 -7.50 18.41
N PHE A 5 -10.08 -8.34 17.86
CA PHE A 5 -11.53 -8.26 17.98
C PHE A 5 -11.96 -9.19 19.10
N CYS A 6 -12.60 -8.64 20.13
CA CYS A 6 -13.04 -9.37 21.31
C CYS A 6 -14.56 -9.49 21.30
N PHE A 7 -15.07 -10.71 21.41
CA PHE A 7 -16.50 -11.02 21.39
C PHE A 7 -16.88 -11.88 22.60
N GLU A 8 -18.13 -11.79 23.04
CA GLU A 8 -18.72 -12.82 23.90
C GLU A 8 -19.49 -13.85 23.05
N CYS A 9 -19.19 -15.13 23.25
CA CYS A 9 -19.88 -16.24 22.60
C CYS A 9 -20.16 -17.32 23.66
N ASP A 10 -21.43 -17.67 23.87
CA ASP A 10 -21.88 -18.67 24.87
C ASP A 10 -21.30 -18.44 26.28
N GLY A 11 -21.27 -17.17 26.72
CA GLY A 11 -20.73 -16.78 28.02
C GLY A 11 -19.20 -16.90 28.15
N ARG A 12 -18.48 -17.04 27.02
CA ARG A 12 -17.01 -17.04 26.98
C ARG A 12 -16.49 -15.89 26.13
N ARG A 13 -15.43 -15.23 26.61
CA ARG A 13 -14.69 -14.24 25.82
C ARG A 13 -13.87 -14.94 24.75
N VAL A 14 -14.06 -14.56 23.49
CA VAL A 14 -13.37 -15.07 22.32
C VAL A 14 -12.65 -13.92 21.63
N GLU A 15 -11.34 -14.07 21.41
CA GLU A 15 -10.53 -13.09 20.69
C GLU A 15 -10.12 -13.62 19.31
N ARG A 16 -10.20 -12.76 18.30
CA ARG A 16 -9.78 -13.04 16.92
C ARG A 16 -9.01 -11.83 16.39
N ARG A 17 -8.03 -12.05 15.52
CA ARG A 17 -7.40 -10.94 14.77
C ARG A 17 -7.40 -11.23 13.29
N ILE A 18 -7.34 -10.16 12.50
CA ILE A 18 -7.06 -10.24 11.08
C ILE A 18 -5.55 -10.49 10.90
N VAL A 19 -5.19 -11.59 10.23
CA VAL A 19 -3.79 -12.02 10.04
C VAL A 19 -3.20 -11.60 8.70
N GLY A 20 -3.96 -10.94 7.84
CA GLY A 20 -3.52 -10.47 6.53
C GLY A 20 -4.69 -9.88 5.75
N GLY A 21 -4.45 -9.46 4.51
CA GLY A 21 -5.50 -8.94 3.66
C GLY A 21 -4.98 -8.50 2.30
N LEU A 22 -5.90 -8.13 1.41
CA LEU A 22 -5.61 -7.47 0.14
C LEU A 22 -5.39 -5.99 0.42
N LEU A 23 -4.13 -5.57 0.53
CA LEU A 23 -3.77 -4.20 0.84
C LEU A 23 -3.31 -3.52 -0.44
N GLY A 24 -3.94 -2.41 -0.80
CA GLY A 24 -3.67 -1.71 -2.06
C GLY A 24 -2.20 -1.33 -2.28
N GLN A 25 -1.47 -0.98 -1.20
CA GLN A 25 -0.02 -0.73 -1.22
C GLN A 25 0.79 -1.85 -1.91
N TRP A 26 0.32 -3.09 -1.89
CA TRP A 26 1.00 -4.23 -2.50
C TRP A 26 1.19 -4.08 -4.01
N ALA A 27 0.39 -3.24 -4.65
CA ALA A 27 0.46 -3.00 -6.08
C ALA A 27 1.65 -2.10 -6.50
N ALA A 28 2.21 -1.32 -5.57
CA ALA A 28 3.25 -0.33 -5.85
C ALA A 28 4.47 -0.40 -4.92
N GLY A 29 4.42 -1.27 -3.90
CA GLY A 29 5.46 -1.44 -2.88
C GLY A 29 5.35 -2.80 -2.19
N THR A 30 5.34 -3.88 -2.98
CA THR A 30 5.06 -5.24 -2.51
C THR A 30 6.02 -5.69 -1.39
N ARG A 31 7.33 -5.46 -1.54
CA ARG A 31 8.33 -5.92 -0.57
C ARG A 31 8.24 -5.12 0.72
N ALA A 32 8.03 -3.79 0.64
CA ALA A 32 7.76 -2.98 1.82
C ALA A 32 6.49 -3.43 2.56
N ALA A 33 5.42 -3.73 1.83
CA ALA A 33 4.16 -4.18 2.41
C ALA A 33 4.27 -5.56 3.09
N VAL A 34 5.02 -6.50 2.52
CA VAL A 34 5.29 -7.81 3.15
C VAL A 34 6.10 -7.64 4.44
N LYS A 35 7.12 -6.77 4.45
CA LYS A 35 7.88 -6.46 5.68
C LYS A 35 6.98 -5.89 6.78
N LEU A 36 6.06 -4.98 6.44
CA LEU A 36 5.09 -4.44 7.39
C LEU A 36 4.17 -5.54 7.94
N LEU A 37 3.75 -6.49 7.10
CA LEU A 37 2.93 -7.63 7.53
C LEU A 37 3.68 -8.48 8.57
N ASP A 38 4.96 -8.78 8.32
CA ASP A 38 5.81 -9.51 9.26
C ASP A 38 6.00 -8.75 10.58
N GLU A 39 6.18 -7.43 10.53
CA GLU A 39 6.22 -6.57 11.72
C GLU A 39 4.92 -6.64 12.52
N CYS A 40 3.76 -6.60 11.85
CA CYS A 40 2.46 -6.76 12.51
C CYS A 40 2.30 -8.15 13.16
N HIS A 41 2.77 -9.21 12.51
CA HIS A 41 2.72 -10.56 13.10
C HIS A 41 3.56 -10.67 14.35
N ARG A 42 4.78 -10.11 14.34
CA ARG A 42 5.65 -10.08 15.53
C ARG A 42 5.02 -9.28 16.67
N ALA A 43 4.51 -8.09 16.38
CA ALA A 43 3.90 -7.22 17.38
C ALA A 43 2.64 -7.84 18.03
N ALA A 44 1.86 -8.60 17.26
CA ALA A 44 0.68 -9.29 17.75
C ALA A 44 1.02 -10.46 18.71
N VAL A 45 2.21 -11.06 18.59
CA VAL A 45 2.67 -12.13 19.51
C VAL A 45 3.17 -11.53 20.83
N SER A 46 3.80 -10.36 20.79
CA SER A 46 4.34 -9.70 21.98
C SER A 46 3.34 -8.84 22.76
N ASP A 47 2.05 -8.88 22.38
CA ASP A 47 0.97 -8.01 22.91
C ASP A 47 1.39 -6.54 23.05
N SER A 48 2.11 -6.07 22.04
CA SER A 48 2.67 -4.71 22.02
C SER A 48 2.16 -3.98 20.79
N ALA A 49 1.78 -2.72 20.95
CA ALA A 49 1.52 -1.80 19.84
C ALA A 49 2.66 -0.78 19.75
N PRO A 50 3.78 -1.11 19.08
CA PRO A 50 4.87 -0.15 18.88
C PRO A 50 4.34 1.14 18.24
N SER A 51 4.69 2.30 18.80
CA SER A 51 4.33 3.61 18.23
C SER A 51 4.77 3.76 16.77
N LYS A 52 5.85 3.06 16.39
CA LYS A 52 6.29 2.96 14.99
C LYS A 52 5.19 2.42 14.07
N LEU A 53 4.49 1.33 14.45
CA LEU A 53 3.41 0.76 13.62
C LEU A 53 2.22 1.71 13.50
N LEU A 54 1.97 2.55 14.50
CA LEU A 54 0.95 3.60 14.42
C LEU A 54 1.36 4.70 13.43
N ALA A 55 2.64 5.10 13.44
CA ALA A 55 3.18 6.05 12.47
C ALA A 55 3.21 5.48 11.03
N ASP A 56 3.61 4.22 10.86
CA ASP A 56 3.59 3.53 9.58
C ASP A 56 2.17 3.45 9.02
N ASN A 57 1.17 3.23 9.88
CA ASN A 57 -0.23 3.23 9.48
C ASN A 57 -0.68 4.60 8.93
N VAL A 58 -0.20 5.71 9.49
CA VAL A 58 -0.47 7.06 8.95
C VAL A 58 0.15 7.21 7.56
N ALA A 59 1.41 6.84 7.40
CA ALA A 59 2.10 6.92 6.10
C ALA A 59 1.40 6.06 5.03
N VAL A 60 1.08 4.79 5.34
CA VAL A 60 0.39 3.89 4.40
C VAL A 60 -1.01 4.40 4.07
N THR A 61 -1.71 5.03 5.02
CA THR A 61 -3.02 5.64 4.75
C THR A 61 -2.91 6.82 3.78
N ASP A 62 -1.92 7.70 3.98
CA ASP A 62 -1.67 8.86 3.11
C ASP A 62 -1.25 8.40 1.69
N ILE A 63 -0.37 7.40 1.59
CA ILE A 63 0.01 6.80 0.30
C ILE A 63 -1.22 6.24 -0.41
N ASN A 64 -2.02 5.40 0.27
CA ASN A 64 -3.21 4.79 -0.32
C ASN A 64 -4.24 5.85 -0.75
N ALA A 65 -4.38 6.94 -0.01
CA ALA A 65 -5.29 8.03 -0.38
C ALA A 65 -4.91 8.67 -1.72
N ALA A 66 -3.61 8.89 -1.98
CA ALA A 66 -3.10 9.44 -3.24
C ALA A 66 -3.17 8.41 -4.39
N LEU A 67 -2.76 7.17 -4.15
CA LEU A 67 -2.75 6.11 -5.18
C LEU A 67 -4.16 5.74 -5.62
N PHE A 68 -5.07 5.57 -4.66
CA PHE A 68 -6.43 5.11 -4.93
C PHE A 68 -7.42 6.23 -5.14
N ASP A 69 -6.96 7.48 -5.13
CA ASP A 69 -7.78 8.65 -5.46
C ASP A 69 -8.99 8.84 -4.54
N ALA A 70 -8.76 8.70 -3.23
CA ALA A 70 -9.83 8.80 -2.24
C ALA A 70 -10.54 10.17 -2.24
N ALA A 71 -9.86 11.23 -2.68
CA ALA A 71 -10.42 12.57 -2.80
C ALA A 71 -11.44 12.72 -3.95
N HIS A 72 -11.45 11.79 -4.91
CA HIS A 72 -12.33 11.81 -6.08
C HIS A 72 -13.10 10.49 -6.22
N ASP A 73 -13.56 9.94 -5.09
CA ASP A 73 -14.39 8.73 -5.05
C ASP A 73 -13.78 7.52 -5.79
N PHE A 74 -12.45 7.41 -5.73
CA PHE A 74 -11.67 6.33 -6.36
C PHE A 74 -11.70 6.31 -7.89
N ALA A 75 -12.06 7.41 -8.54
CA ALA A 75 -12.12 7.52 -10.01
C ALA A 75 -10.77 7.20 -10.68
N GLY A 76 -9.67 7.67 -10.09
CA GLY A 76 -8.30 7.46 -10.55
C GLY A 76 -7.57 6.27 -9.90
N CYS A 77 -8.30 5.31 -9.31
CA CYS A 77 -7.72 4.20 -8.54
C CYS A 77 -6.73 3.34 -9.34
N ILE A 78 -7.15 2.79 -10.48
CA ILE A 78 -6.29 1.99 -11.35
C ILE A 78 -5.17 2.82 -12.00
N PRO A 79 -5.45 3.97 -12.66
CA PRO A 79 -4.39 4.76 -13.28
C PRO A 79 -3.40 5.32 -12.26
N GLY A 80 -3.79 5.56 -11.01
CA GLY A 80 -2.89 5.96 -9.92
C GLY A 80 -1.84 4.91 -9.58
N VAL A 81 -2.24 3.64 -9.48
CA VAL A 81 -1.30 2.52 -9.33
C VAL A 81 -0.38 2.42 -10.54
N TYR A 82 -0.94 2.49 -11.75
CA TYR A 82 -0.13 2.40 -12.97
C TYR A 82 0.85 3.56 -13.11
N GLU A 83 0.49 4.76 -12.64
CA GLU A 83 1.38 5.91 -12.62
C GLU A 83 2.60 5.66 -11.73
N VAL A 84 2.44 5.03 -10.58
CA VAL A 84 3.58 4.63 -9.74
C VAL A 84 4.45 3.57 -10.43
N LEU A 85 3.82 2.52 -10.99
CA LEU A 85 4.53 1.48 -11.73
C LEU A 85 5.27 2.03 -12.96
N ARG A 86 4.68 3.01 -13.64
CA ARG A 86 5.31 3.74 -14.75
C ARG A 86 6.53 4.50 -14.28
N ARG A 87 6.45 5.22 -13.16
CA ARG A 87 7.60 5.93 -12.56
C ARG A 87 8.71 4.97 -12.09
N GLN A 88 8.35 3.75 -11.72
CA GLN A 88 9.29 2.68 -11.40
C GLN A 88 9.89 1.99 -12.64
N GLY A 89 9.37 2.27 -13.84
CA GLY A 89 9.81 1.66 -15.10
C GLY A 89 9.19 0.29 -15.39
N LEU A 90 8.25 -0.18 -14.57
CA LEU A 90 7.56 -1.47 -14.74
C LEU A 90 6.45 -1.42 -15.80
N LEU A 91 5.89 -0.23 -16.06
CA LEU A 91 4.92 0.02 -17.12
C LEU A 91 5.36 1.18 -18.01
N ALA A 92 4.93 1.17 -19.28
CA ALA A 92 5.22 2.26 -20.21
C ALA A 92 4.33 3.50 -19.99
N GLY A 93 3.17 3.34 -19.37
CA GLY A 93 2.15 4.37 -19.23
C GLY A 93 1.17 4.07 -18.09
N ASN A 94 0.28 5.02 -17.80
CA ASN A 94 -0.81 4.88 -16.82
C ASN A 94 -2.19 4.64 -17.47
N GLY A 95 -2.23 4.44 -18.79
CA GLY A 95 -3.46 4.23 -19.54
C GLY A 95 -4.16 2.93 -19.14
N CYS A 96 -5.49 3.02 -19.00
CA CYS A 96 -6.36 1.89 -18.70
C CYS A 96 -7.07 1.38 -19.97
N LEU A 97 -7.60 0.15 -19.90
CA LEU A 97 -8.40 -0.43 -21.00
C LEU A 97 -9.68 0.38 -21.27
N ASP A 98 -10.32 0.88 -20.20
CA ASP A 98 -11.38 1.89 -20.33
C ASP A 98 -10.71 3.27 -20.43
N PRO A 99 -10.82 3.98 -21.57
CA PRO A 99 -10.18 5.28 -21.75
C PRO A 99 -10.76 6.38 -20.85
N ARG A 100 -11.89 6.13 -20.19
CA ARG A 100 -12.48 7.05 -19.21
C ARG A 100 -11.81 6.97 -17.85
N GLN A 101 -11.08 5.89 -17.57
CA GLN A 101 -10.28 5.75 -16.36
C GLN A 101 -8.93 6.44 -16.57
N ALA A 102 -8.79 7.61 -15.97
CA ALA A 102 -7.58 8.44 -16.01
C ALA A 102 -7.30 9.02 -14.63
N LEU A 103 -6.10 9.58 -14.44
CA LEU A 103 -5.80 10.30 -13.21
C LEU A 103 -6.76 11.48 -13.04
N SER A 104 -7.28 11.65 -11.82
CA SER A 104 -8.07 12.83 -11.49
C SER A 104 -7.18 14.08 -11.41
N PRO A 105 -7.76 15.29 -11.57
CA PRO A 105 -7.02 16.54 -11.41
C PRO A 105 -6.27 16.58 -10.07
N GLY A 106 -4.97 16.87 -10.09
CA GLY A 106 -4.14 16.95 -8.87
C GLY A 106 -3.62 15.60 -8.36
N GLN A 107 -4.10 14.47 -8.87
CA GLN A 107 -3.70 13.15 -8.36
C GLN A 107 -2.21 12.86 -8.66
N ALA A 108 -1.70 13.24 -9.83
CA ALA A 108 -0.30 13.03 -10.19
C ALA A 108 0.66 13.76 -9.24
N GLU A 109 0.28 14.96 -8.80
CA GLU A 109 1.00 15.80 -7.86
C GLU A 109 0.93 15.22 -6.44
N GLU A 110 -0.20 14.66 -6.04
CA GLU A 110 -0.33 13.94 -4.77
C GLU A 110 0.52 12.66 -4.75
N ILE A 111 0.58 11.92 -5.87
CA ILE A 111 1.47 10.77 -6.02
C ILE A 111 2.94 11.23 -5.90
N ASP A 112 3.32 12.34 -6.53
CA ASP A 112 4.65 12.95 -6.38
C ASP A 112 4.97 13.29 -4.92
N ARG A 113 4.00 13.86 -4.21
CA ARG A 113 4.14 14.24 -2.80
C ARG A 113 4.41 13.01 -1.94
N VAL A 114 3.59 11.96 -2.04
CA VAL A 114 3.74 10.77 -1.20
C VAL A 114 4.98 9.94 -1.56
N MET A 115 5.35 9.87 -2.85
CA MET A 115 6.57 9.18 -3.27
C MET A 115 7.85 9.84 -2.72
N ARG A 116 7.86 11.18 -2.61
CA ARG A 116 8.96 11.90 -1.96
C ARG A 116 8.93 11.75 -0.44
N ALA A 117 7.77 11.94 0.18
CA ALA A 117 7.63 11.90 1.64
C ALA A 117 7.89 10.51 2.23
N TYR A 118 7.54 9.45 1.50
CA TYR A 118 7.52 8.07 1.98
C TYR A 118 8.28 7.12 1.04
N SER A 119 9.39 7.59 0.45
CA SER A 119 10.19 6.83 -0.53
C SER A 119 10.45 5.35 -0.18
N PRO A 120 10.77 4.96 1.08
CA PRO A 120 11.00 3.55 1.43
C PRO A 120 9.81 2.61 1.19
N TRP A 121 8.59 3.14 1.08
CA TRP A 121 7.37 2.36 0.88
C TRP A 121 7.14 1.93 -0.58
N PHE A 122 7.91 2.45 -1.52
CA PHE A 122 7.77 2.21 -2.96
C PHE A 122 8.85 1.30 -3.55
N ASP A 123 9.67 0.65 -2.71
CA ASP A 123 10.67 -0.34 -3.14
C ASP A 123 11.61 0.13 -4.27
N GLY A 124 11.84 1.44 -4.41
CA GLY A 124 12.47 2.02 -5.60
C GLY A 124 13.83 1.41 -5.95
N ASP A 125 14.70 1.23 -4.96
CA ASP A 125 16.04 0.64 -5.17
C ASP A 125 15.93 -0.83 -5.59
N PHE A 126 15.08 -1.59 -4.89
CA PHE A 126 14.83 -2.99 -5.18
C PHE A 126 14.27 -3.18 -6.59
N VAL A 127 13.33 -2.33 -7.03
CA VAL A 127 12.80 -2.40 -8.40
C VAL A 127 13.88 -2.08 -9.42
N ARG A 128 14.64 -0.99 -9.23
CA ARG A 128 15.71 -0.60 -10.19
C ARG A 128 16.78 -1.67 -10.37
N GLU A 129 17.19 -2.34 -9.28
CA GLU A 129 18.19 -3.41 -9.32
C GLU A 129 17.72 -4.65 -10.10
N ASN A 130 16.41 -4.88 -10.20
CA ASN A 130 15.85 -6.10 -10.79
C ASN A 130 15.13 -5.87 -12.13
N LEU A 131 14.92 -4.61 -12.53
CA LEU A 131 14.11 -4.24 -13.69
C LEU A 131 14.60 -4.88 -14.99
N ALA A 132 15.91 -4.84 -15.25
CA ALA A 132 16.48 -5.42 -16.46
C ALA A 132 16.25 -6.93 -16.56
N ARG A 133 16.33 -7.66 -15.44
CA ARG A 133 16.04 -9.10 -15.41
C ARG A 133 14.56 -9.36 -15.70
N TRP A 134 13.65 -8.60 -15.09
CA TRP A 134 12.21 -8.84 -15.23
C TRP A 134 11.63 -8.50 -16.60
N LEU A 135 12.24 -7.57 -17.35
CA LEU A 135 11.72 -7.11 -18.64
C LEU A 135 12.40 -7.75 -19.87
N HIS A 136 13.47 -8.53 -19.67
CA HIS A 136 14.25 -9.15 -20.76
C HIS A 136 14.28 -10.68 -20.72
N GLU A 137 13.60 -11.31 -19.76
CA GLU A 137 13.27 -12.74 -19.74
C GLU A 137 11.90 -12.97 -20.37
#